data_AF-A0A2D0KCC4-F1
#
_entry.id   AF-A0A2D0KCC4-F1
#
_cell.length_a   1.000
_cell.length_b   1.000
_cell.length_c   1.000
_cell.angle_alpha   90.00
_cell.angle_beta   90.00
_cell.angle_gamma   90.00
#
_symmetry.space_group_name_H-M   'P 1'
#
loop_
_entity.id
_entity.type
_entity.pdbx_description
1 polymer ?
#
loop_
_entity_poly.entity_id
_entity_poly.type
_entity_poly.pdbx_seq_one_letter_code
_entity_poly.pdbx_strand_id
1 'polypeptide(L)'
;MQKFRAIFLTILGAKASIALLIIFCSLSFLFGQYLNDMNLFASSGAMVLAFGLIHTIKYTTLKKLANREVEISSRSGVTGPPLSVEESKKMREENLIRARIEVREEIKSEMLGVFLTIFGTFLWAYGGYIRIITPLVDWMQKLI
;
A
#
# COMPACT_ATOMS: atom_id res chain seq x y z
N MET A 1 22.92 -1.11 8.96
CA MET A 1 21.61 -0.43 9.09
C MET A 1 21.15 0.28 7.82
N GLN A 2 22.01 0.95 7.04
CA GLN A 2 21.59 1.61 5.78
C GLN A 2 21.02 0.64 4.73
N LYS A 3 21.63 -0.54 4.54
CA LYS A 3 21.10 -1.58 3.62
C LYS A 3 19.71 -2.08 4.03
N PHE A 4 19.49 -2.32 5.32
CA PHE A 4 18.17 -2.70 5.86
C PHE A 4 17.14 -1.60 5.64
N ARG A 5 17.49 -0.34 5.89
CA ARG A 5 16.60 0.81 5.68
C ARG A 5 16.24 1.00 4.19
N ALA A 6 17.21 0.81 3.29
CA ALA A 6 16.99 0.86 1.86
C ALA A 6 16.09 -0.28 1.39
N ILE A 7 16.36 -1.52 1.80
CA ILE A 7 15.53 -2.69 1.50
C ILE A 7 14.12 -2.50 2.05
N PHE A 8 13.99 -2.05 3.30
CA PHE A 8 12.70 -1.79 3.94
C PHE A 8 11.91 -0.71 3.19
N LEU A 9 12.55 0.39 2.78
CA LEU A 9 11.91 1.45 2.00
C LEU A 9 11.55 1.02 0.57
N THR A 10 12.37 0.17 -0.06
CA THR A 10 12.08 -0.40 -1.38
C THR A 10 10.94 -1.41 -1.31
N ILE A 11 10.89 -2.24 -0.26
CA ILE A 11 9.78 -3.16 0.04
C ILE A 11 8.52 -2.37 0.38
N LEU A 12 8.61 -1.23 1.04
CA LEU A 12 7.51 -0.28 1.26
C LEU A 12 7.09 0.51 0.00
N GLY A 13 7.78 0.33 -1.12
CA GLY A 13 7.33 0.82 -2.41
C GLY A 13 6.03 0.12 -2.81
N ALA A 14 5.01 0.89 -3.18
CA ALA A 14 3.63 0.40 -3.33
C ALA A 14 3.47 -0.85 -4.21
N LYS A 15 4.29 -1.02 -5.25
CA LYS A 15 4.23 -2.20 -6.12
C LYS A 15 4.95 -3.42 -5.52
N ALA A 16 6.09 -3.20 -4.87
CA ALA A 16 6.88 -4.27 -4.27
C ALA A 16 6.22 -4.82 -2.99
N SER A 17 5.62 -3.93 -2.18
CA SER A 17 4.87 -4.32 -0.98
C SER A 17 3.70 -5.22 -1.34
N ILE A 18 2.89 -4.85 -2.33
CA ILE A 18 1.75 -5.64 -2.80
C ILE A 18 2.22 -6.99 -3.34
N ALA A 19 3.27 -7.02 -4.17
CA ALA A 19 3.78 -8.27 -4.73
C ALA A 19 4.25 -9.23 -3.62
N LEU A 20 5.00 -8.71 -2.64
CA LEU A 20 5.45 -9.48 -1.48
C LEU A 20 4.27 -10.00 -0.65
N LEU A 21 3.23 -9.19 -0.50
CA LEU A 21 2.03 -9.54 0.25
C LEU A 21 1.20 -10.63 -0.44
N ILE A 22 1.10 -10.59 -1.78
CA ILE A 22 0.49 -11.65 -2.58
C ILE A 22 1.27 -12.95 -2.45
N ILE A 23 2.60 -12.90 -2.58
CA ILE A 23 3.46 -14.08 -2.40
C ILE A 23 3.29 -14.66 -1.00
N PHE A 24 3.31 -13.80 0.03
CA PHE A 24 3.13 -14.21 1.42
C PHE A 24 1.77 -14.89 1.63
N CYS A 25 0.67 -14.30 1.18
CA CYS A 25 -0.66 -14.90 1.30
C CYS A 25 -0.76 -16.23 0.54
N SER A 26 -0.14 -16.31 -0.64
CA SER A 26 -0.14 -17.53 -1.46
C SER A 26 0.63 -18.67 -0.77
N LEU A 27 1.81 -18.36 -0.21
CA LEU A 27 2.58 -19.33 0.57
C LEU A 27 1.84 -19.74 1.84
N SER A 28 1.26 -18.79 2.59
CA SER A 28 0.44 -19.10 3.77
C SER A 28 -0.75 -19.98 3.41
N PHE A 29 -1.36 -19.80 2.24
CA PHE A 29 -2.42 -20.68 1.75
C PHE A 29 -1.90 -22.09 1.48
N LEU A 30 -0.82 -22.22 0.69
CA LEU A 30 -0.24 -23.52 0.33
C LEU A 30 0.24 -24.30 1.57
N PHE A 31 0.94 -23.62 2.49
CA PHE A 31 1.37 -24.24 3.75
C PHE A 31 0.18 -24.57 4.65
N GLY A 32 -0.84 -23.73 4.72
CA GLY A 32 -2.06 -24.04 5.48
C GLY A 32 -2.77 -25.28 4.95
N GLN A 33 -2.83 -25.44 3.62
CA GLN A 33 -3.36 -26.64 2.96
C GLN A 33 -2.50 -27.87 3.28
N TYR A 34 -1.18 -27.78 3.12
CA TYR A 34 -0.25 -28.89 3.35
C TYR A 34 -0.22 -29.36 4.81
N LEU A 35 -0.26 -28.43 5.77
CA LEU A 35 -0.23 -28.72 7.20
C LEU A 35 -1.60 -29.03 7.80
N ASN A 36 -2.68 -28.95 6.99
CA ASN A 36 -4.06 -29.00 7.45
C ASN A 36 -4.41 -27.94 8.52
N ASP A 37 -3.69 -26.81 8.54
CA ASP A 37 -3.92 -25.69 9.46
C ASP A 37 -4.18 -24.39 8.69
N MET A 38 -5.45 -24.16 8.38
CA MET A 38 -5.88 -22.96 7.67
C MET A 38 -5.89 -21.70 8.56
N ASN A 39 -5.63 -21.82 9.87
CA ASN A 39 -5.41 -20.64 10.71
C ASN A 39 -4.12 -19.91 10.31
N LEU A 40 -3.14 -20.62 9.73
CA LEU A 40 -1.95 -20.01 9.16
C LEU A 40 -2.31 -19.06 8.01
N PHE A 41 -3.22 -19.48 7.13
CA PHE A 41 -3.75 -18.63 6.07
C PHE A 41 -4.61 -17.50 6.64
N ALA A 42 -5.51 -17.77 7.58
CA ALA A 42 -6.33 -16.74 8.23
C ALA A 42 -5.46 -15.64 8.86
N SER A 43 -4.37 -16.02 9.53
CA SER A 43 -3.43 -15.09 10.16
C SER A 43 -2.73 -14.17 9.15
N SER A 44 -2.57 -14.60 7.90
CA SER A 44 -2.05 -13.71 6.83
C SER A 44 -3.00 -12.54 6.54
N GLY A 45 -4.30 -12.68 6.84
CA GLY A 45 -5.28 -11.61 6.74
C GLY A 45 -4.99 -10.43 7.68
N ALA A 46 -4.44 -10.70 8.87
CA ALA A 46 -4.00 -9.65 9.79
C ALA A 46 -2.82 -8.84 9.23
N MET A 47 -1.90 -9.49 8.50
CA MET A 47 -0.81 -8.79 7.80
C MET A 47 -1.35 -7.93 6.66
N VAL A 48 -2.28 -8.45 5.85
CA VAL A 48 -2.94 -7.69 4.79
C VAL A 48 -3.62 -6.44 5.36
N LEU A 49 -4.31 -6.60 6.49
CA LEU A 49 -4.99 -5.52 7.19
C LEU A 49 -4.01 -4.45 7.69
N ALA A 50 -2.90 -4.86 8.31
CA ALA A 50 -1.87 -3.94 8.77
C ALA A 50 -1.28 -3.11 7.61
N PHE A 51 -1.00 -3.76 6.46
CA PHE A 51 -0.54 -3.05 5.27
C PHE A 51 -1.60 -2.09 4.72
N GLY A 52 -2.87 -2.48 4.69
CA GLY A 52 -3.98 -1.61 4.28
C GLY A 52 -4.10 -0.36 5.16
N LEU A 53 -3.96 -0.52 6.47
CA LEU A 53 -3.96 0.59 7.43
C LEU A 53 -2.76 1.52 7.23
N ILE A 54 -1.55 0.98 7.07
CA ILE A 54 -0.34 1.78 6.82
C ILE A 54 -0.49 2.55 5.50
N HIS A 55 -1.02 1.91 4.46
CA HIS A 55 -1.29 2.56 3.18
C HIS A 55 -2.28 3.71 3.35
N THR A 56 -3.37 3.49 4.09
CA THR A 56 -4.38 4.52 4.35
C THR A 56 -3.76 5.71 5.10
N ILE A 57 -3.09 5.47 6.24
CA ILE A 57 -2.48 6.51 7.08
C ILE A 57 -1.45 7.36 6.31
N LYS A 58 -0.62 6.71 5.47
CA LYS A 58 0.41 7.40 4.69
C LYS A 58 -0.18 8.51 3.82
N TYR A 59 -1.33 8.26 3.19
CA TYR A 59 -1.94 9.20 2.26
C TYR A 59 -2.94 10.13 2.96
N THR A 60 -3.79 9.61 3.86
CA THR A 60 -4.79 10.44 4.55
C THR A 60 -4.16 11.44 5.51
N THR A 61 -3.05 11.07 6.17
CA THR A 61 -2.50 11.83 7.29
C THR A 61 -1.14 12.42 6.95
N LEU A 62 -0.14 11.60 6.61
CA LEU A 62 1.23 12.09 6.45
C LEU A 62 1.39 13.01 5.23
N LYS A 63 0.76 12.65 4.11
CA LYS A 63 0.83 13.47 2.89
C LYS A 63 0.07 14.80 3.03
N LYS A 64 -1.09 14.80 3.69
CA LYS A 64 -1.84 16.03 3.98
C LYS A 64 -1.10 16.96 4.95
N LEU A 65 -0.43 16.40 5.96
CA LEU A 65 0.42 17.18 6.87
C LEU A 65 1.60 17.82 6.13
N ALA A 66 2.32 17.06 5.30
CA ALA A 66 3.42 17.58 4.50
C ALA A 66 2.96 18.70 3.55
N ASN A 67 1.82 18.54 2.87
CA ASN A 67 1.27 19.57 1.99
C ASN A 67 0.84 20.83 2.76
N ARG A 68 0.35 20.71 3.99
CA ARG A 68 0.05 21.88 4.84
C ARG A 68 1.31 22.64 5.26
N GLU A 69 2.40 21.94 5.57
CA GLU A 69 3.68 22.60 5.89
C GLU A 69 4.24 23.37 4.69
N VAL A 70 4.10 22.83 3.47
CA VAL A 70 4.46 23.52 2.22
C VAL A 70 3.53 24.72 1.97
N GLU A 71 2.24 24.60 2.24
CA GLU A 71 1.30 25.71 2.08
C GLU A 71 1.59 26.84 3.10
N ILE A 72 1.91 26.49 4.34
CA ILE A 72 2.29 27.45 5.39
C ILE A 72 3.60 28.17 5.02
N SER A 73 4.61 27.45 4.52
CA SER A 73 5.88 28.07 4.08
C SER A 73 5.72 28.94 2.83
N SER A 74 4.76 28.64 1.95
CA SER A 74 4.42 29.50 0.81
C SER A 74 3.69 30.79 1.22
N ARG A 75 2.88 30.73 2.30
CA ARG A 75 2.12 31.88 2.83
C ARG A 75 2.92 32.74 3.80
N SER A 76 4.01 32.24 4.38
CA SER A 76 4.88 33.01 5.29
C SER A 76 5.67 34.13 4.59
N GLY A 77 5.52 34.27 3.27
CA GLY A 77 6.04 35.40 2.51
C GLY A 77 7.52 35.26 2.19
N VAL A 78 7.89 35.64 0.98
CA VAL A 78 9.23 35.62 0.38
C VAL A 78 9.63 34.24 -0.17
N THR A 79 9.83 34.16 -1.50
CA THR A 79 10.93 33.42 -2.17
C THR A 79 10.78 33.44 -3.69
N GLY A 80 10.88 34.63 -4.32
CA GLY A 80 11.11 34.69 -5.77
C GLY A 80 11.04 36.10 -6.37
N PRO A 81 11.81 36.38 -7.44
CA PRO A 81 11.67 37.62 -8.21
C PRO A 81 10.25 37.74 -8.79
N PRO A 82 9.72 38.97 -8.98
CA PRO A 82 8.38 39.18 -9.51
C PRO A 82 8.27 38.55 -10.90
N LEU A 83 7.33 37.60 -11.03
CA LEU A 83 7.10 36.86 -12.26
C LEU A 83 6.33 37.73 -13.25
N SER A 84 6.63 37.59 -14.54
CA SER A 84 5.80 38.19 -15.58
C SER A 84 4.40 37.55 -15.59
N VAL A 85 3.39 38.29 -16.08
CA VAL A 85 1.99 37.81 -16.14
C VAL A 85 1.88 36.53 -16.98
N GLU A 86 2.73 36.37 -17.99
CA GLU A 86 2.78 35.19 -18.87
C GLU A 86 3.43 33.98 -18.19
N GLU A 87 4.55 34.17 -17.47
CA GLU A 87 5.20 33.10 -16.69
C GLU A 87 4.32 32.63 -15.54
N SER A 88 3.60 33.54 -14.89
CA SER A 88 2.66 33.20 -13.82
C SER A 88 1.49 32.34 -14.33
N LYS A 89 0.98 32.61 -15.55
CA LYS A 89 -0.07 31.80 -16.18
C LYS A 89 0.44 30.41 -16.55
N LYS A 90 1.61 30.30 -17.18
CA LYS A 90 2.24 29.01 -17.51
C LYS A 90 2.47 28.15 -16.28
N MET A 91 3.09 28.71 -15.23
CA MET A 91 3.32 27.96 -13.99
C MET A 91 2.02 27.57 -13.30
N ARG A 92 0.98 28.40 -13.35
CA ARG A 92 -0.32 28.06 -12.79
C ARG A 92 -0.96 26.88 -13.51
N GLU A 93 -0.90 26.84 -14.84
CA GLU A 93 -1.39 25.69 -15.62
C GLU A 93 -0.58 24.42 -15.33
N GLU A 94 0.75 24.51 -15.31
CA GLU A 94 1.62 23.36 -14.99
C GLU A 94 1.37 22.83 -13.59
N ASN A 95 1.21 23.72 -12.60
CA ASN A 95 0.90 23.35 -11.22
C ASN A 95 -0.49 22.72 -11.10
N LEU A 96 -1.49 23.20 -11.84
CA LEU A 96 -2.83 22.60 -11.88
C LEU A 96 -2.81 21.19 -12.47
N ILE A 97 -2.03 20.96 -13.53
CA ILE A 97 -1.87 19.64 -14.14
C ILE A 97 -1.18 18.68 -13.17
N ARG A 98 -0.07 19.10 -12.55
CA ARG A 98 0.64 18.30 -11.54
C ARG A 98 -0.25 17.97 -10.34
N ALA A 99 -0.96 18.96 -9.80
CA ALA A 99 -1.89 18.76 -8.68
C ALA A 99 -2.99 17.75 -9.02
N ARG A 100 -3.54 17.78 -10.25
CA ARG A 100 -4.54 16.79 -10.68
C ARG A 100 -3.99 15.37 -10.73
N ILE A 101 -2.76 15.19 -11.22
CA ILE A 101 -2.08 13.88 -11.26
C ILE A 101 -1.84 13.38 -9.84
N GLU A 102 -1.32 14.23 -8.95
CA GLU A 102 -1.04 13.86 -7.57
C GLU A 102 -2.29 13.48 -6.79
N VAL A 103 -3.39 14.23 -6.95
CA VAL A 103 -4.69 13.90 -6.33
C VAL A 103 -5.21 12.56 -6.84
N ARG A 104 -5.07 12.27 -8.14
CA ARG A 104 -5.51 10.97 -8.68
C ARG A 104 -4.71 9.81 -8.11
N GLU A 105 -3.39 9.95 -7.99
CA GLU A 105 -2.52 8.91 -7.42
C GLU A 105 -2.76 8.74 -5.90
N GLU A 106 -3.13 9.80 -5.21
CA GLU A 106 -3.56 9.77 -3.81
C GLU A 106 -4.84 8.98 -3.63
N ILE A 107 -5.90 9.30 -4.39
CA ILE A 107 -7.18 8.59 -4.33
C ILE A 107 -6.99 7.09 -4.63
N LYS A 108 -6.21 6.74 -5.65
CA LYS A 108 -5.90 5.33 -5.95
C LYS A 108 -5.24 4.62 -4.77
N SER A 109 -4.29 5.29 -4.12
CA SER A 109 -3.55 4.70 -3.00
C SER A 109 -4.40 4.57 -1.74
N GLU A 110 -5.29 5.54 -1.47
CA GLU A 110 -6.27 5.47 -0.39
C GLU A 110 -7.27 4.34 -0.64
N MET A 111 -7.85 4.26 -1.84
CA MET A 111 -8.76 3.16 -2.21
C MET A 111 -8.10 1.80 -2.06
N LEU A 112 -6.83 1.67 -2.47
CA LEU A 112 -6.07 0.44 -2.28
C LEU A 112 -5.91 0.11 -0.79
N GLY A 113 -5.58 1.09 0.05
CA GLY A 113 -5.46 0.89 1.50
C GLY A 113 -6.76 0.38 2.12
N VAL A 114 -7.88 1.03 1.80
CA VAL A 114 -9.22 0.63 2.25
C VAL A 114 -9.56 -0.79 1.77
N PHE A 115 -9.33 -1.07 0.49
CA PHE A 115 -9.57 -2.40 -0.08
C PHE A 115 -8.77 -3.48 0.65
N LEU A 116 -7.48 -3.26 0.90
CA LEU A 116 -6.62 -4.20 1.62
C LEU A 116 -7.11 -4.41 3.06
N THR A 117 -7.58 -3.37 3.75
CA THR A 117 -8.13 -3.50 5.10
C THR A 117 -9.42 -4.35 5.10
N ILE A 118 -10.32 -4.11 4.15
CA ILE A 118 -11.56 -4.89 4.02
C ILE A 118 -11.23 -6.35 3.68
N PHE A 119 -10.41 -6.56 2.66
CA PHE A 119 -10.01 -7.89 2.21
C PHE A 119 -9.26 -8.66 3.30
N GLY A 120 -8.34 -8.01 4.00
CA GLY A 120 -7.62 -8.58 5.14
C GLY A 120 -8.55 -9.00 6.28
N THR A 121 -9.59 -8.20 6.56
CA THR A 121 -10.63 -8.56 7.54
C THR A 121 -11.35 -9.84 7.13
N PHE A 122 -11.79 -9.94 5.87
CA PHE A 122 -12.46 -11.14 5.38
C PHE A 122 -11.54 -12.37 5.44
N LEU A 123 -10.29 -12.20 5.03
CA LEU A 123 -9.32 -13.29 5.02
C LEU A 123 -9.01 -13.76 6.45
N TRP A 124 -8.94 -12.83 7.41
CA TRP A 124 -8.74 -13.17 8.82
C TRP A 124 -9.95 -13.84 9.46
N ALA A 125 -11.15 -13.30 9.23
CA ALA A 125 -12.38 -13.84 9.81
C ALA A 125 -12.78 -15.19 9.19
N TYR A 126 -12.55 -15.38 7.89
CA TYR A 126 -13.10 -16.51 7.15
C TYR A 126 -12.05 -17.47 6.58
N GLY A 127 -10.77 -17.09 6.53
CA GLY A 127 -9.72 -17.90 5.91
C GLY A 127 -9.54 -19.27 6.56
N GLY A 128 -9.80 -19.38 7.86
CA GLY A 128 -9.72 -20.64 8.60
C GLY A 128 -10.81 -21.66 8.24
N TYR A 129 -11.92 -21.22 7.64
CA TYR A 129 -13.02 -22.10 7.22
C TYR A 129 -12.86 -22.65 5.80
N ILE A 130 -11.82 -22.24 5.09
CA ILE A 130 -11.56 -22.77 3.76
C ILE A 130 -11.22 -24.26 3.90
N ARG A 131 -11.92 -25.09 3.13
CA ARG A 131 -11.72 -26.54 3.17
C ARG A 131 -10.35 -26.91 2.64
N ILE A 132 -9.82 -28.00 3.18
CA ILE A 132 -8.62 -28.63 2.63
C ILE A 132 -8.95 -29.21 1.25
N ILE A 133 -8.13 -28.87 0.27
CA ILE A 133 -8.23 -29.33 -1.11
C ILE A 133 -7.31 -30.55 -1.25
N THR A 134 -7.88 -31.74 -1.07
CA THR A 134 -7.13 -33.02 -1.06
C THR A 134 -6.24 -33.21 -2.30
N PRO A 135 -6.72 -32.96 -3.54
CA PRO A 135 -5.88 -33.10 -4.74
C PRO A 135 -4.66 -32.18 -4.76
N LEU A 136 -4.76 -30.99 -4.13
CA LEU A 136 -3.66 -30.03 -4.05
C LEU A 136 -2.60 -30.52 -3.04
N VAL A 137 -3.05 -31.02 -1.89
CA VAL A 137 -2.17 -31.57 -0.85
C VAL A 137 -1.41 -32.79 -1.38
N ASP A 138 -2.11 -33.71 -2.06
CA ASP A 138 -1.50 -34.90 -2.67
C ASP A 138 -0.44 -34.54 -3.74
N TRP A 139 -0.68 -33.47 -4.49
CA TRP A 139 0.30 -32.95 -5.46
C TRP A 139 1.52 -32.34 -4.77
N MET A 140 1.32 -31.56 -3.71
CA MET A 140 2.42 -30.98 -2.93
C MET A 140 3.30 -32.05 -2.25
N GLN A 141 2.68 -33.10 -1.72
CA GLN A 141 3.40 -34.23 -1.10
C GLN A 141 4.27 -35.01 -2.10
N LYS A 142 3.93 -35.02 -3.39
CA LYS A 142 4.73 -35.69 -4.43
C LYS A 142 5.92 -34.85 -4.91
N LEU A 143 5.93 -33.56 -4.62
CA LEU A 143 6.98 -32.63 -5.04
C LEU A 143 8.10 -32.46 -4.00
N ILE A 144 7.85 -32.85 -2.75
CA ILE A 144 8.78 -32.81 -1.62
C ILE A 144 9.34 -34.22 -1.41
#